data_AF-A0A917XNI5-F1
#
_entry.id   AF-A0A917XNI5-F1
#
_cell.length_a   1.000
_cell.length_b   1.000
_cell.length_c   1.000
_cell.angle_alpha   90.00
_cell.angle_beta   90.00
_cell.angle_gamma   90.00
#
_symmetry.space_group_name_H-M   'P 1'
#
loop_
_entity.id
_entity.type
_entity.pdbx_description
1 polymer ?
#
loop_
_entity_poly.entity_id
_entity_poly.type
_entity_poly.pdbx_seq_one_letter_code
_entity_poly.pdbx_strand_id
1 'polypeptide(L)'
;MTVMDSALRESLKSLRLSGMLETLDARLAQAHGGELGHLDFLQVLCQDEITRRETVAFQRRLQRAKFEQQVTLEEFDFTASSKLPAAQIRDLGALRWLHAGESVILFGPVVINGA
;
A
#
# COMPACT_ATOMS: atom_id res chain seq x y z
N MET A 1 -0.11 0.21 -32.40
CA MET A 1 -0.95 1.37 -32.77
C MET A 1 -2.13 1.37 -31.82
N THR A 2 -1.98 2.03 -30.66
CA THR A 2 -3.04 2.08 -29.64
C THR A 2 -4.04 3.14 -30.04
N VAL A 3 -5.08 2.72 -30.76
CA VAL A 3 -6.28 3.53 -30.94
C VAL A 3 -7.06 3.41 -29.63
N MET A 4 -6.58 4.12 -28.62
CA MET A 4 -7.40 4.36 -27.45
C MET A 4 -8.47 5.34 -27.91
N ASP A 5 -9.70 4.84 -28.08
CA ASP A 5 -10.86 5.66 -28.42
C ASP A 5 -10.85 6.90 -27.50
N SER A 6 -10.75 8.08 -28.10
CA SER A 6 -10.59 9.34 -27.37
C SER A 6 -11.72 9.52 -26.36
N ALA A 7 -12.92 9.02 -26.66
CA ALA A 7 -14.08 9.05 -25.78
C ALA A 7 -13.88 8.20 -24.51
N LEU A 8 -13.27 7.02 -24.60
CA LEU A 8 -12.98 6.18 -23.44
C LEU A 8 -11.92 6.83 -22.55
N ARG A 9 -10.85 7.37 -23.15
CA ARG A 9 -9.80 8.09 -22.42
C ARG A 9 -10.37 9.28 -21.63
N GLU A 10 -11.21 10.08 -22.27
CA GLU A 10 -11.93 11.20 -21.65
C GLU A 10 -12.82 10.74 -20.50
N SER A 11 -13.58 9.66 -20.70
CA SER A 11 -14.46 9.06 -19.68
C SER A 11 -13.68 8.59 -18.45
N LEU A 12 -12.60 7.84 -18.64
CA LEU A 12 -11.75 7.36 -17.55
C LEU A 12 -11.10 8.52 -16.78
N LYS A 13 -10.69 9.59 -17.47
CA LYS A 13 -10.19 10.81 -16.80
C LYS A 13 -11.27 11.49 -15.98
N SER A 14 -12.47 11.67 -16.53
CA SER A 14 -13.62 12.28 -15.85
C SER A 14 -14.00 11.53 -14.58
N LEU A 15 -14.00 10.19 -14.65
CA LEU A 15 -14.28 9.30 -13.52
C LEU A 15 -13.10 9.13 -12.55
N ARG A 16 -11.95 9.75 -12.83
CA ARG A 16 -10.70 9.62 -12.05
C ARG A 16 -10.25 8.16 -11.91
N LEU A 17 -10.31 7.42 -13.01
CA LEU A 17 -9.86 6.03 -13.14
C LEU A 17 -8.46 5.99 -13.77
N SER A 18 -7.51 6.66 -13.13
CA SER A 18 -6.17 6.87 -13.68
C SER A 18 -5.31 5.61 -13.71
N GLY A 19 -5.51 4.68 -12.78
CA GLY A 19 -4.84 3.36 -12.77
C GLY A 19 -5.31 2.51 -13.94
N MET A 20 -6.62 2.45 -14.19
CA MET A 20 -7.14 1.87 -15.43
C MET A 20 -6.52 2.52 -16.66
N LEU A 21 -6.48 3.86 -16.69
CA LEU A 21 -5.93 4.61 -17.82
C LEU A 21 -4.44 4.30 -18.08
N GLU A 22 -3.66 4.11 -17.02
CA GLU A 22 -2.23 3.83 -17.07
C GLU A 22 -1.95 2.38 -17.53
N THR A 23 -2.83 1.41 -17.22
CA THR A 23 -2.61 -0.01 -17.53
C THR A 23 -3.44 -0.54 -18.71
N LEU A 24 -4.41 0.22 -19.23
CA LEU A 24 -5.39 -0.23 -20.22
C LEU A 24 -4.76 -0.93 -21.44
N ASP A 25 -3.74 -0.31 -22.04
CA ASP A 25 -3.08 -0.86 -23.24
C ASP A 25 -2.42 -2.22 -22.96
N ALA A 26 -1.80 -2.38 -21.79
CA ALA A 26 -1.19 -3.64 -21.39
C ALA A 26 -2.26 -4.73 -21.16
N ARG A 27 -3.37 -4.39 -20.48
CA ARG A 27 -4.47 -5.33 -20.25
C ARG A 27 -5.20 -5.72 -21.53
N LEU A 28 -5.32 -4.80 -22.49
CA LEU A 28 -5.90 -5.08 -23.81
C LEU A 28 -5.04 -6.07 -24.59
N ALA A 29 -3.72 -5.95 -24.53
CA ALA A 29 -2.82 -6.92 -25.16
C ALA A 29 -2.99 -8.33 -24.57
N GLN A 30 -3.17 -8.44 -23.25
CA GLN A 30 -3.44 -9.72 -22.56
C GLN A 30 -4.80 -10.33 -22.98
N ALA A 31 -5.84 -9.50 -23.05
CA ALA A 31 -7.16 -9.94 -23.51
C ALA A 31 -7.13 -10.43 -24.97
N HIS A 32 -6.44 -9.71 -25.86
CA HIS A 32 -6.24 -10.14 -27.25
C HIS A 32 -5.42 -11.43 -27.38
N GLY A 33 -4.48 -11.67 -26.47
CA GLY A 33 -3.73 -12.92 -26.38
C GLY A 33 -4.54 -14.12 -25.89
N GLY A 34 -5.81 -13.91 -25.50
CA GLY A 34 -6.68 -14.96 -24.96
C GLY A 34 -6.41 -15.30 -23.48
N GLU A 35 -5.58 -14.51 -22.80
CA GLU A 35 -5.24 -14.72 -21.38
C GLU A 35 -6.36 -14.27 -20.43
N LEU A 36 -7.25 -13.37 -20.88
CA LEU A 36 -8.32 -12.80 -20.08
C LEU A 36 -9.65 -12.86 -20.82
N GLY A 37 -10.68 -13.41 -20.17
CA GLY A 37 -12.06 -13.24 -20.60
C GLY A 37 -12.54 -11.79 -20.38
N HIS A 38 -13.67 -11.41 -20.98
CA HIS A 38 -14.20 -10.04 -20.88
C HIS A 38 -14.43 -9.57 -19.43
N LEU A 39 -14.96 -10.45 -18.58
CA LEU A 39 -15.19 -10.13 -17.17
C LEU A 39 -13.88 -10.04 -16.40
N ASP A 40 -12.93 -10.94 -16.65
CA ASP A 40 -11.61 -10.92 -16.01
C ASP A 40 -10.82 -9.68 -16.39
N PHE A 41 -10.90 -9.26 -17.65
CA PHE A 41 -10.31 -8.01 -18.14
C PHE A 41 -10.84 -6.80 -17.36
N LEU A 42 -12.17 -6.68 -17.21
CA LEU A 42 -12.77 -5.60 -16.45
C LEU A 42 -12.38 -5.67 -14.96
N GLN A 43 -12.37 -6.87 -14.37
CA GLN A 43 -11.98 -7.08 -12.98
C GLN A 43 -10.53 -6.65 -12.73
N VAL A 44 -9.61 -7.03 -13.62
CA VAL A 44 -8.18 -6.65 -13.51
C VAL A 44 -8.00 -5.14 -13.63
N LEU A 45 -8.69 -4.48 -14.56
CA LEU A 45 -8.66 -3.02 -14.67
C LEU A 45 -9.19 -2.33 -13.39
N CYS A 46 -10.29 -2.84 -12.81
CA CYS A 46 -10.79 -2.34 -11.53
C CYS A 46 -9.76 -2.53 -10.41
N GLN A 47 -9.08 -3.68 -10.37
CA GLN A 47 -8.05 -3.95 -9.39
C GLN A 47 -6.83 -3.03 -9.54
N ASP A 48 -6.42 -2.72 -10.78
CA ASP A 48 -5.34 -1.78 -11.05
C ASP A 48 -5.66 -0.38 -10.48
N GLU A 49 -6.90 0.10 -10.64
CA GLU A 49 -7.35 1.37 -10.06
C GLU A 49 -7.36 1.33 -8.53
N ILE A 50 -7.93 0.28 -7.93
CA ILE A 50 -8.02 0.12 -6.47
C ILE A 50 -6.60 0.15 -5.87
N THR A 51 -5.71 -0.66 -6.41
CA THR A 51 -4.31 -0.77 -5.95
C THR A 51 -3.58 0.57 -6.04
N ARG A 52 -3.78 1.31 -7.14
CA ARG A 52 -3.21 2.66 -7.30
C ARG A 52 -3.75 3.63 -6.24
N ARG A 53 -5.06 3.64 -5.99
CA ARG A 53 -5.67 4.50 -4.96
C ARG A 53 -5.13 4.17 -3.58
N GLU A 54 -5.01 2.90 -3.23
CA GLU A 54 -4.46 2.46 -1.95
C GLU A 54 -3.01 2.88 -1.78
N THR A 55 -2.19 2.70 -2.82
CA THR A 55 -0.78 3.12 -2.83
C THR A 55 -0.65 4.63 -2.66
N VAL A 56 -1.42 5.42 -3.41
CA VAL A 56 -1.41 6.89 -3.29
C VAL A 56 -1.89 7.33 -1.90
N ALA A 57 -2.93 6.69 -1.35
CA ALA A 57 -3.43 6.98 -0.02
C ALA A 57 -2.38 6.67 1.07
N PHE A 58 -1.70 5.53 0.95
CA PHE A 58 -0.60 5.14 1.82
C PHE A 58 0.55 6.16 1.77
N GLN A 59 1.03 6.50 0.57
CA GLN A 59 2.11 7.48 0.40
C GLN A 59 1.74 8.86 0.97
N ARG A 60 0.49 9.31 0.78
CA ARG A 60 0.00 10.56 1.39
C ARG A 60 -0.01 10.50 2.92
N ARG A 61 -0.43 9.39 3.52
CA ARG A 61 -0.39 9.22 4.98
C ARG A 61 1.05 9.24 5.51
N LEU A 62 1.96 8.56 4.81
CA LEU A 62 3.37 8.52 5.17
C LEU A 62 4.02 9.91 5.12
N GLN A 63 3.79 10.67 4.04
CA GLN A 63 4.27 12.05 3.92
C GLN A 63 3.69 12.97 5.01
N ARG A 64 2.42 12.78 5.37
CA ARG A 64 1.77 13.56 6.44
C ARG A 64 2.29 13.26 7.84
N ALA A 65 2.80 12.05 8.07
CA ALA A 65 3.34 11.65 9.36
C ALA A 65 4.67 12.37 9.70
N LYS A 66 5.38 12.91 8.69
CA LYS A 66 6.61 13.69 8.86
C LYS A 66 7.67 12.98 9.73
N PHE A 67 7.81 11.66 9.59
CA PHE A 67 8.89 10.93 10.26
C PHE A 67 10.26 11.43 9.78
N GLU A 68 11.20 11.60 10.69
CA GLU A 68 12.59 11.99 10.37
C GLU A 68 13.29 10.91 9.55
N GLN A 69 12.98 9.64 9.83
CA GLN A 69 13.47 8.47 9.12
C GLN A 69 12.31 7.51 8.88
N GLN A 70 12.30 6.87 7.71
CA GLN A 70 11.44 5.73 7.47
C GLN A 70 12.11 4.52 8.11
N VAL A 71 11.45 3.95 9.13
CA VAL A 71 11.92 2.76 9.82
C VAL A 71 10.79 1.75 9.82
N THR A 72 11.12 0.52 9.43
CA THR A 72 10.19 -0.61 9.46
C THR A 72 10.45 -1.48 10.68
N LEU A 73 9.46 -2.30 11.08
CA LEU A 73 9.66 -3.22 12.21
C LEU A 73 10.63 -4.35 11.83
N GLU A 74 10.72 -4.67 10.54
CA GLU A 74 11.62 -5.63 9.94
C GLU A 74 13.10 -5.22 10.06
N GLU A 75 13.38 -3.92 9.97
CA GLU A 75 14.73 -3.35 10.12
C GLU A 75 15.13 -3.14 11.59
N PHE A 76 14.20 -3.34 12.53
CA PHE A 76 14.46 -3.11 13.95
C PHE A 76 15.38 -4.20 14.51
N ASP A 77 16.55 -3.80 15.03
CA ASP A 77 17.48 -4.73 15.69
C ASP A 77 16.97 -5.13 17.09
N PHE A 78 16.26 -6.26 17.14
CA PHE A 78 15.79 -6.87 18.38
C PHE A 78 16.92 -7.40 19.27
N THR A 79 18.16 -7.46 18.79
CA THR A 79 19.34 -7.92 19.56
C THR A 79 20.05 -6.78 20.28
N ALA A 80 19.68 -5.52 19.99
CA ALA A 80 20.28 -4.33 20.60
C ALA A 80 20.17 -4.27 22.13
N SER A 81 19.25 -5.04 22.74
CA SER A 81 19.14 -5.17 24.20
C SER A 81 18.54 -6.51 24.59
N SER A 82 19.19 -7.20 25.53
CA SER A 82 18.69 -8.46 26.10
C SER A 82 17.42 -8.31 26.93
N LYS A 83 17.07 -7.08 27.35
CA LYS A 83 15.85 -6.78 28.10
C LYS A 83 14.65 -6.46 27.22
N LEU A 84 14.84 -6.39 25.90
CA LEU A 84 13.79 -5.99 24.97
C LEU A 84 12.79 -7.13 24.77
N PRO A 85 11.48 -6.91 24.99
CA PRO A 85 10.47 -7.97 24.88
C PRO A 85 10.10 -8.22 23.41
N ALA A 86 11.03 -8.81 22.65
CA ALA A 86 10.92 -8.96 21.21
C ALA A 86 9.65 -9.71 20.75
N ALA A 87 9.22 -10.73 21.52
CA ALA A 87 7.99 -11.45 21.25
C ALA A 87 6.74 -10.56 21.37
N GLN A 88 6.68 -9.72 22.40
CA GLN A 88 5.53 -8.80 22.62
C GLN A 88 5.49 -7.71 21.56
N ILE A 89 6.65 -7.14 21.20
CA ILE A 89 6.72 -6.11 20.15
C ILE A 89 6.30 -6.70 18.78
N ARG A 90 6.75 -7.91 18.44
CA ARG A 90 6.28 -8.60 17.23
C ARG A 90 4.78 -8.88 17.27
N ASP A 91 4.24 -9.21 18.43
CA ASP A 91 2.81 -9.41 18.61
C ASP A 91 2.00 -8.14 18.36
N LEU A 92 2.48 -7.00 18.88
CA LEU A 92 1.92 -5.68 18.62
C LEU A 92 1.99 -5.30 17.14
N GLY A 93 3.04 -5.73 16.43
CA GLY A 93 3.20 -5.58 14.99
C GLY A 93 2.13 -6.29 14.15
N ALA A 94 1.45 -7.30 14.71
CA ALA A 94 0.30 -7.95 14.05
C ALA A 94 -0.99 -7.12 14.12
N LEU A 95 -0.98 -5.96 14.80
CA LEU A 95 -2.07 -4.98 14.85
C LEU A 95 -3.44 -5.50 15.32
N ARG A 96 -3.50 -6.66 16.00
CA ARG A 96 -4.77 -7.22 16.50
C ARG A 96 -5.46 -6.30 17.52
N TRP A 97 -4.67 -5.62 18.35
CA TRP A 97 -5.15 -4.61 19.31
C TRP A 97 -5.86 -3.45 18.60
N LEU A 98 -5.41 -3.05 17.41
CA LEU A 98 -6.04 -1.99 16.63
C LEU A 98 -7.43 -2.42 16.14
N HIS A 99 -7.55 -3.68 15.68
CA HIS A 99 -8.85 -4.25 15.29
C HIS A 99 -9.80 -4.46 16.46
N ALA A 100 -9.26 -4.78 17.64
CA ALA A 100 -10.02 -4.93 18.88
C ALA A 100 -10.43 -3.58 19.51
N GLY A 101 -9.90 -2.46 19.04
CA GLY A 101 -10.13 -1.13 19.64
C GLY A 101 -9.46 -0.94 20.99
N GLU A 102 -8.39 -1.69 21.27
CA GLU A 102 -7.65 -1.67 22.52
C GLU A 102 -6.55 -0.61 22.50
N SER A 103 -6.15 -0.13 23.68
CA SER A 103 -5.04 0.82 23.83
C SER A 103 -3.75 0.09 24.19
N VAL A 104 -2.65 0.48 23.54
CA VAL A 104 -1.30 -0.01 23.86
C VAL A 104 -0.53 1.10 24.54
N ILE A 105 0.01 0.81 25.73
CA ILE A 105 0.85 1.73 26.49
C ILE A 105 2.28 1.17 26.52
N LEU A 106 3.20 1.91 25.92
CA LEU A 106 4.63 1.64 26.00
C LEU A 106 5.23 2.54 27.09
N PHE A 107 5.80 1.94 28.13
CA PHE A 107 6.41 2.67 29.24
C PHE A 107 7.74 2.04 29.64
N GLY A 108 8.68 2.87 30.06
CA GLY A 108 10.02 2.43 30.46
C GLY A 108 10.96 3.62 30.59
N PRO A 109 12.16 3.41 31.16
CA PRO A 109 13.20 4.44 31.18
C PRO A 109 13.57 4.83 29.75
N VAL A 110 13.67 6.13 29.47
CA VAL A 110 14.15 6.63 28.19
C VAL A 110 15.66 6.46 28.16
N VAL A 111 16.15 5.66 27.21
CA VAL A 111 17.58 5.58 26.90
C VAL A 111 17.81 6.42 25.65
N ILE A 112 18.28 7.66 25.83
CA ILE A 112 18.76 8.49 24.72
C ILE A 112 20.24 8.12 24.55
N ASN A 113 20.56 7.26 23.58
CA ASN A 113 21.96 7.07 23.19
C ASN A 113 22.37 8.28 22.34
N GLY A 114 22.89 9.30 23.00
CA GLY A 114 23.44 10.51 22.40
C GLY A 114 24.88 10.72 22.83
N ALA A 115 25.81 10.11 22.10
CA ALA A 115 27.17 10.56 21.76
C ALA A 115 27.83 9.51 20.86
#